data_AF-A0A6N3AAQ8-F1
#
_entry.id   AF-A0A6N3AAQ8-F1
#
_cell.length_a   1.000
_cell.length_b   1.000
_cell.length_c   1.000
_cell.angle_alpha   90.00
_cell.angle_beta   90.00
_cell.angle_gamma   90.00
#
_symmetry.space_group_name_H-M   'P 1'
#
loop_
_entity.id
_entity.type
_entity.pdbx_description
1 polymer ?
#
loop_
_entity_poly.entity_id
_entity_poly.type
_entity_poly.pdbx_seq_one_letter_code
_entity_poly.pdbx_strand_id
1 'polypeptide(L)'
;MKINYPTPKHRKYIDYMQDICNEQRLSLVLEGSLAAGKAGCFSDIDLILTGNITAGQLEKIISGYGSLAMTNYTEKPKGILILNYTDGISVDLDIRKTVLKEEIAVNHILCNFGFDIGKRVERLGLRMDLVPERPLWYKTLRLIHRCCLKYLTGKIENADGLEREVAEGVEQCCGIRLQRQAIPKSMIEAFNTIDEYFSVEVIIRELFEPLFKEMKEKA
;
A
#
# COMPACT_ATOMS: atom_id res chain seq x y z
N MET A 1 -9.69 18.04 13.46
CA MET A 1 -8.55 18.51 12.63
C MET A 1 -8.90 18.23 11.17
N LYS A 2 -8.75 19.20 10.25
CA LYS A 2 -9.17 19.05 8.84
C LYS A 2 -8.08 18.33 8.05
N ILE A 3 -8.42 17.23 7.37
CA ILE A 3 -7.48 16.48 6.53
C ILE A 3 -7.23 17.27 5.23
N ASN A 4 -5.95 17.45 4.87
CA ASN A 4 -5.54 18.04 3.60
C ASN A 4 -5.31 16.93 2.58
N TYR A 5 -6.23 16.77 1.64
CA TYR A 5 -6.16 15.71 0.63
C TYR A 5 -5.31 16.16 -0.56
N PRO A 6 -4.29 15.40 -0.97
CA PRO A 6 -3.44 15.78 -2.10
C PRO A 6 -4.16 15.65 -3.45
N THR A 7 -5.20 14.80 -3.53
CA THR A 7 -6.03 14.65 -4.72
C THR A 7 -7.50 14.36 -4.35
N PRO A 8 -8.46 14.58 -5.26
CA PRO A 8 -9.85 14.17 -5.06
C PRO A 8 -10.01 12.66 -4.83
N LYS A 9 -9.13 11.82 -5.39
CA LYS A 9 -9.18 10.36 -5.21
C LYS A 9 -8.87 9.94 -3.77
N HIS A 10 -7.92 10.61 -3.12
CA HIS A 10 -7.60 10.34 -1.70
C HIS A 10 -8.79 10.69 -0.80
N ARG A 11 -9.43 11.84 -1.05
CA ARG A 11 -10.67 12.21 -0.36
C ARG A 11 -11.74 11.14 -0.57
N LYS A 12 -12.00 10.76 -1.82
CA LYS A 12 -13.00 9.74 -2.17
C LYS A 12 -12.75 8.41 -1.44
N TYR A 13 -11.49 7.98 -1.34
CA TYR A 13 -11.13 6.76 -0.62
C TYR A 13 -11.41 6.86 0.89
N ILE A 14 -11.01 7.97 1.51
CA ILE A 14 -11.26 8.18 2.95
C ILE A 14 -12.76 8.29 3.23
N ASP A 15 -13.51 9.05 2.44
CA ASP A 15 -14.95 9.18 2.58
C ASP A 15 -15.62 7.79 2.46
N TYR A 16 -15.25 7.00 1.46
CA TYR A 16 -15.73 5.61 1.31
C TYR A 16 -15.41 4.75 2.55
N MET A 17 -14.17 4.80 3.04
CA MET A 17 -13.75 4.01 4.20
C MET A 17 -14.51 4.42 5.46
N GLN A 18 -14.78 5.71 5.64
CA GLN A 18 -15.61 6.19 6.75
C GLN A 18 -17.04 5.67 6.66
N ASP A 19 -17.66 5.76 5.49
CA ASP A 19 -19.04 5.33 5.29
C ASP A 19 -19.20 3.83 5.55
N ILE A 20 -18.33 2.99 4.96
CA ILE A 20 -18.41 1.54 5.13
C ILE A 20 -18.06 1.10 6.56
N CYS A 21 -17.13 1.78 7.24
CA CYS A 21 -16.83 1.50 8.65
C CYS A 21 -17.97 1.92 9.57
N ASN A 22 -18.65 3.03 9.28
CA ASN A 22 -19.84 3.45 10.02
C ASN A 22 -20.99 2.44 9.86
N GLU A 23 -21.24 1.97 8.63
CA GLU A 23 -22.23 0.93 8.34
C GLU A 23 -21.95 -0.35 9.13
N GLN A 24 -20.68 -0.77 9.17
CA GLN A 24 -20.27 -2.03 9.79
C GLN A 24 -19.87 -1.90 11.28
N ARG A 25 -19.97 -0.71 11.86
CA ARG A 25 -19.56 -0.38 13.24
C ARG A 25 -18.11 -0.75 13.56
N LEU A 26 -17.21 -0.42 12.63
CA LEU A 26 -15.77 -0.64 12.75
C LEU A 26 -15.05 0.65 13.09
N SER A 27 -14.00 0.54 13.89
CA SER A 27 -13.16 1.68 14.23
C SER A 27 -12.04 1.83 13.21
N LEU A 28 -11.75 3.08 12.83
CA LEU A 28 -10.81 3.41 11.76
C LEU A 28 -9.94 4.57 12.19
N VAL A 29 -8.63 4.41 12.05
CA VAL A 29 -7.62 5.43 12.33
C VAL A 29 -6.81 5.68 11.07
N LEU A 30 -6.65 6.95 10.73
CA LEU A 30 -5.77 7.42 9.67
C LEU A 30 -4.42 7.81 10.25
N GLU A 31 -3.36 7.24 9.68
CA GLU A 31 -1.97 7.44 10.07
C GLU A 31 -1.14 8.07 8.94
N GLY A 32 0.18 8.15 9.19
CA GLY A 32 1.17 8.39 8.17
C GLY A 32 1.14 9.80 7.57
N SER A 33 1.55 9.90 6.31
CA SER A 33 1.79 11.21 5.69
C SER A 33 0.50 12.01 5.48
N LEU A 34 -0.63 11.32 5.26
CA LEU A 34 -1.93 11.97 5.08
C LEU A 34 -2.47 12.52 6.41
N ALA A 35 -2.37 11.75 7.51
CA ALA A 35 -2.68 12.23 8.85
C ALA A 35 -1.82 13.46 9.23
N ALA A 36 -0.52 13.41 8.92
CA ALA A 36 0.41 14.50 9.22
C ALA A 36 0.27 15.74 8.30
N GLY A 37 -0.62 15.72 7.30
CA GLY A 37 -0.79 16.81 6.33
C GLY A 37 0.41 17.02 5.39
N LYS A 38 1.25 15.99 5.22
CA LYS A 38 2.47 16.00 4.40
C LYS A 38 2.37 15.11 3.15
N ALA A 39 1.19 14.56 2.87
CA ALA A 39 0.98 13.68 1.73
C ALA A 39 1.08 14.44 0.40
N GLY A 40 1.73 13.82 -0.58
CA GLY A 40 1.72 14.23 -1.98
C GLY A 40 0.76 13.38 -2.82
N CYS A 41 0.64 13.65 -4.12
CA CYS A 41 -0.26 12.91 -5.00
C CYS A 41 0.07 11.41 -5.16
N PHE A 42 1.31 11.01 -4.88
CA PHE A 42 1.80 9.63 -4.90
C PHE A 42 1.98 9.03 -3.49
N SER A 43 1.45 9.69 -2.46
CA SER A 43 1.50 9.14 -1.11
C SER A 43 0.55 7.95 -0.98
N ASP A 44 0.99 6.95 -0.23
CA ASP A 44 0.16 5.89 0.32
C ASP A 44 -0.79 6.43 1.41
N ILE A 45 -1.91 5.73 1.59
CA ILE A 45 -2.86 5.95 2.67
C ILE A 45 -2.64 4.87 3.74
N ASP A 46 -2.18 5.26 4.92
CA ASP A 46 -1.94 4.36 6.04
C ASP A 46 -3.17 4.31 6.95
N LEU A 47 -3.79 3.14 7.12
CA LEU A 47 -4.99 2.95 7.93
C LEU A 47 -4.82 1.84 8.96
N ILE A 48 -5.31 2.06 10.18
CA ILE A 48 -5.58 0.99 11.14
C ILE A 48 -7.09 0.74 11.16
N LEU A 49 -7.48 -0.51 10.91
CA LEU A 49 -8.86 -0.96 11.00
C LEU A 49 -9.02 -1.95 12.16
N THR A 50 -9.96 -1.67 13.06
CA THR A 50 -10.23 -2.53 14.22
C THR A 50 -11.72 -2.78 14.45
N GLY A 51 -12.01 -3.82 15.22
CA GLY A 51 -13.36 -4.27 15.53
C GLY A 51 -13.51 -5.78 15.32
N ASN A 52 -14.73 -6.27 15.46
CA ASN A 52 -15.05 -7.67 15.16
C ASN A 52 -15.26 -7.84 13.65
N ILE A 53 -14.16 -7.99 12.91
CA ILE A 53 -14.14 -8.04 11.45
C ILE A 53 -14.11 -9.50 10.99
N THR A 54 -15.09 -9.88 10.18
CA THR A 54 -15.09 -11.17 9.47
C THR A 54 -14.40 -11.05 8.10
N ALA A 55 -13.99 -12.18 7.52
CA ALA A 55 -13.37 -12.20 6.19
C ALA A 55 -14.30 -11.62 5.11
N GLY A 56 -15.59 -11.96 5.12
CA GLY A 56 -16.55 -11.44 4.14
C GLY A 56 -16.83 -9.93 4.27
N GLN A 57 -16.80 -9.41 5.51
CA GLN A 57 -16.86 -7.96 5.75
C GLN A 57 -15.65 -7.24 5.16
N LEU A 58 -14.46 -7.81 5.37
CA LEU A 58 -13.22 -7.25 4.86
C LEU A 58 -13.16 -7.30 3.32
N GLU A 59 -13.62 -8.40 2.71
CA GLU A 59 -13.77 -8.49 1.26
C GLU A 59 -14.70 -7.40 0.72
N LYS A 60 -15.86 -7.18 1.35
CA LYS A 60 -16.78 -6.08 0.99
C LYS A 60 -16.12 -4.70 1.08
N ILE A 61 -15.33 -4.46 2.13
CA ILE A 61 -14.59 -3.19 2.33
C ILE A 61 -13.57 -2.98 1.21
N ILE A 62 -12.87 -4.03 0.79
CA ILE A 62 -11.80 -3.88 -0.19
C ILE A 62 -12.38 -3.79 -1.61
N SER A 63 -13.31 -4.68 -1.96
CA SER A 63 -13.88 -4.71 -3.31
C SER A 63 -14.88 -3.58 -3.56
N GLY A 64 -15.40 -2.94 -2.51
CA GLY A 64 -16.46 -1.94 -2.65
C GLY A 64 -15.99 -0.54 -3.05
N TYR A 65 -14.69 -0.21 -2.92
CA TYR A 65 -14.17 1.09 -3.33
C TYR A 65 -14.03 1.22 -4.85
N GLY A 66 -13.42 0.21 -5.47
CA GLY A 66 -13.04 0.24 -6.88
C GLY A 66 -12.24 -1.00 -7.28
N SER A 67 -11.75 -1.01 -8.52
CA SER A 67 -11.01 -2.14 -9.07
C SER A 67 -9.59 -2.21 -8.50
N LEU A 68 -9.21 -3.39 -8.03
CA LEU A 68 -7.85 -3.67 -7.56
C LEU A 68 -6.93 -4.02 -8.74
N ALA A 69 -5.76 -3.41 -8.78
CA ALA A 69 -4.68 -3.79 -9.68
C ALA A 69 -3.70 -4.76 -9.00
N MET A 70 -3.39 -4.53 -7.72
CA MET A 70 -2.51 -5.42 -6.95
C MET A 70 -2.93 -5.52 -5.49
N THR A 71 -2.89 -6.73 -4.95
CA THR A 71 -3.04 -7.02 -3.51
C THR A 71 -1.87 -7.82 -2.98
N ASN A 72 -1.44 -7.55 -1.74
CA ASN A 72 -0.34 -8.28 -1.10
C ASN A 72 -0.34 -8.12 0.43
N TYR A 73 0.34 -9.02 1.14
CA TYR A 73 0.73 -8.75 2.54
C TYR A 73 2.17 -8.26 2.63
N THR A 74 2.45 -7.42 3.63
CA THR A 74 3.82 -7.08 4.02
C THR A 74 4.49 -8.25 4.72
N GLU A 75 5.82 -8.37 4.54
CA GLU A 75 6.65 -9.35 5.26
C GLU A 75 7.36 -8.72 6.47
N LYS A 76 7.61 -7.39 6.41
CA LYS A 76 8.31 -6.62 7.44
C LYS A 76 7.70 -5.20 7.56
N PRO A 77 6.91 -4.91 8.62
CA PRO A 77 6.34 -5.87 9.58
C PRO A 77 5.39 -6.84 8.87
N LYS A 78 5.19 -8.05 9.40
CA LYS A 78 4.34 -9.06 8.74
C LYS A 78 2.84 -8.77 8.93
N GLY A 79 2.07 -8.86 7.84
CA GLY A 79 0.61 -8.95 7.88
C GLY A 79 -0.17 -7.65 7.67
N ILE A 80 0.45 -6.55 7.24
CA ILE A 80 -0.27 -5.37 6.75
C ILE A 80 -0.73 -5.65 5.32
N LEU A 81 -1.97 -5.32 5.02
CA LEU A 81 -2.54 -5.52 3.70
C LEU A 81 -2.22 -4.32 2.80
N ILE A 82 -1.57 -4.59 1.67
CA ILE A 82 -1.24 -3.62 0.64
C ILE A 82 -2.27 -3.73 -0.46
N LEU A 83 -2.97 -2.62 -0.74
CA LEU A 83 -4.00 -2.51 -1.77
C LEU A 83 -3.61 -1.42 -2.74
N ASN A 84 -3.44 -1.77 -4.02
CA ASN A 84 -3.26 -0.80 -5.09
C ASN A 84 -4.46 -0.89 -6.03
N TYR A 85 -5.20 0.21 -6.13
CA TYR A 85 -6.36 0.34 -7.01
C TYR A 85 -5.95 0.87 -8.38
N THR A 86 -6.72 0.53 -9.41
CA THR A 86 -6.45 0.93 -10.80
C THR A 86 -6.45 2.44 -11.02
N ASP A 87 -7.06 3.21 -10.11
CA ASP A 87 -7.06 4.67 -10.18
C ASP A 87 -5.81 5.30 -9.55
N GLY A 88 -4.86 4.48 -9.08
CA GLY A 88 -3.58 4.90 -8.51
C GLY A 88 -3.60 5.09 -6.99
N ILE A 89 -4.73 4.87 -6.31
CA ILE A 89 -4.76 4.88 -4.84
C ILE A 89 -4.04 3.64 -4.30
N SER A 90 -3.09 3.90 -3.40
CA SER A 90 -2.29 2.88 -2.71
C SER A 90 -2.56 2.96 -1.21
N VAL A 91 -2.78 1.82 -0.58
CA VAL A 91 -3.24 1.75 0.81
C VAL A 91 -2.48 0.68 1.58
N ASP A 92 -1.98 1.05 2.74
CA ASP A 92 -1.45 0.16 3.76
C ASP A 92 -2.53 0.00 4.84
N LEU A 93 -3.31 -1.09 4.77
CA LEU A 93 -4.40 -1.39 5.68
C LEU A 93 -3.94 -2.39 6.74
N ASP A 94 -3.70 -1.90 7.96
CA ASP A 94 -3.29 -2.71 9.10
C ASP A 94 -4.51 -3.11 9.95
N ILE A 95 -4.82 -4.41 9.92
CA ILE A 95 -6.04 -4.94 10.53
C ILE A 95 -5.69 -5.52 11.89
N ARG A 96 -6.19 -4.89 12.96
CA ARG A 96 -5.72 -5.15 14.31
C ARG A 96 -6.83 -5.54 15.27
N LYS A 97 -6.46 -6.41 16.22
CA LYS A 97 -7.22 -6.67 17.45
C LYS A 97 -7.01 -5.53 18.42
N THR A 98 -5.76 -5.11 18.62
CA THR A 98 -5.37 -4.09 19.59
C THR A 98 -4.68 -2.90 18.93
N VAL A 99 -4.85 -1.72 19.51
CA VAL A 99 -4.12 -0.49 19.16
C VAL A 99 -3.32 -0.01 20.35
N LEU A 100 -2.25 0.74 20.10
CA LEU A 100 -1.47 1.37 21.15
C LEU A 100 -2.10 2.70 21.55
N LYS A 101 -1.98 3.07 22.83
CA LYS A 101 -2.55 4.32 23.35
C LYS A 101 -1.96 5.55 22.64
N GLU A 102 -0.68 5.48 22.33
CA GLU A 102 0.08 6.54 21.67
C GLU A 102 -0.42 6.77 20.24
N GLU A 103 -0.75 5.68 19.52
CA GLU A 103 -1.29 5.75 18.15
C GLU A 103 -2.63 6.50 18.14
N ILE A 104 -3.50 6.23 19.12
CA ILE A 104 -4.80 6.92 19.22
C ILE A 104 -4.65 8.39 19.62
N ALA A 105 -3.62 8.72 20.40
CA ALA A 105 -3.41 10.08 20.88
C ALA A 105 -2.91 11.05 19.79
N VAL A 106 -2.14 10.55 18.81
CA VAL A 106 -1.46 11.39 17.81
C VAL A 106 -2.07 11.32 16.41
N ASN A 107 -2.84 10.27 16.12
CA ASN A 107 -3.41 10.05 14.79
C ASN A 107 -4.86 10.52 14.67
N HIS A 108 -5.39 10.48 13.45
CA HIS A 108 -6.74 10.92 13.14
C HIS A 108 -7.73 9.78 13.27
N ILE A 109 -8.55 9.79 14.32
CA ILE A 109 -9.66 8.85 14.46
C ILE A 109 -10.77 9.24 13.48
N LEU A 110 -11.01 8.40 12.48
CA LEU A 110 -12.03 8.60 11.45
C LEU A 110 -13.39 8.03 11.86
N CYS A 111 -13.38 6.87 12.51
CA CYS A 111 -14.56 6.19 13.06
C CYS A 111 -14.20 5.65 14.46
N ASN A 112 -15.08 5.84 15.43
CA ASN A 112 -14.88 5.38 16.81
C ASN A 112 -16.07 4.58 17.32
N PHE A 113 -15.98 3.26 17.19
CA PHE A 113 -16.92 2.29 17.77
C PHE A 113 -16.30 1.52 18.94
N GLY A 114 -15.19 2.02 19.48
CA GLY A 114 -14.40 1.39 20.54
C GLY A 114 -13.06 0.86 20.01
N PHE A 115 -12.04 0.97 20.86
CA PHE A 115 -10.71 0.46 20.60
C PHE A 115 -10.29 -0.44 21.76
N ASP A 116 -9.76 -1.62 21.45
CA ASP A 116 -9.07 -2.43 22.44
C ASP A 116 -7.63 -1.92 22.58
N ILE A 117 -7.35 -1.23 23.69
CA ILE A 117 -6.03 -0.63 23.93
C ILE A 117 -5.11 -1.70 24.53
N GLY A 118 -4.16 -2.16 23.73
CA GLY A 118 -3.18 -3.17 24.12
C GLY A 118 -1.81 -2.58 24.47
N LYS A 119 -0.95 -3.39 25.10
CA LYS A 119 0.47 -3.08 25.31
C LYS A 119 1.36 -3.40 24.08
N ARG A 120 0.81 -4.13 23.12
CA ARG A 120 1.47 -4.57 21.88
C ARG A 120 0.46 -4.59 20.75
N VAL A 121 0.97 -4.45 19.53
CA VAL A 121 0.17 -4.60 18.31
C VAL A 121 -0.13 -6.07 18.07
N GLU A 122 -1.41 -6.43 18.09
CA GLU A 122 -1.90 -7.75 17.71
C GLU A 122 -2.73 -7.66 16.43
N ARG A 123 -2.30 -8.34 15.36
CA ARG A 123 -2.98 -8.32 14.06
C ARG A 123 -4.03 -9.43 13.94
N LEU A 124 -5.09 -9.14 13.20
CA LEU A 124 -6.08 -10.14 12.81
C LEU A 124 -5.56 -10.92 11.60
N GLY A 125 -5.29 -12.21 11.79
CA GLY A 125 -4.86 -13.12 10.73
C GLY A 125 -6.04 -13.62 9.87
N LEU A 126 -6.73 -12.71 9.19
CA LEU A 126 -7.83 -13.07 8.29
C LEU A 126 -7.25 -13.59 6.96
N ARG A 127 -7.72 -14.77 6.55
CA ARG A 127 -7.45 -15.30 5.21
C ARG A 127 -8.61 -14.90 4.30
N MET A 128 -8.27 -14.43 3.11
CA MET A 128 -9.22 -14.02 2.09
C MET A 128 -8.75 -14.51 0.72
N ASP A 129 -9.68 -14.86 -0.14
CA ASP A 129 -9.37 -15.32 -1.49
C ASP A 129 -8.84 -14.16 -2.36
N LEU A 130 -9.23 -12.92 -2.03
CA LEU A 130 -8.79 -11.70 -2.71
C LEU A 130 -7.29 -11.38 -2.51
N VAL A 131 -6.65 -11.98 -1.50
CA VAL A 131 -5.25 -11.73 -1.14
C VAL A 131 -4.52 -13.07 -0.95
N PRO A 132 -4.34 -13.83 -2.04
CA PRO A 132 -3.66 -15.11 -1.97
C PRO A 132 -2.17 -14.91 -1.66
N GLU A 133 -1.50 -16.00 -1.27
CA GLU A 133 -0.04 -16.01 -1.20
C GLU A 133 0.54 -15.77 -2.61
N ARG A 134 1.35 -14.73 -2.75
CA ARG A 134 1.87 -14.31 -4.05
C ARG A 134 3.27 -14.90 -4.32
N PRO A 135 3.58 -15.24 -5.57
CA PRO A 135 4.93 -15.68 -5.93
C PRO A 135 5.96 -14.53 -5.79
N LEU A 136 7.24 -14.89 -5.71
CA LEU A 136 8.32 -13.92 -5.49
C LEU A 136 8.32 -12.78 -6.52
N TRP A 137 8.17 -13.08 -7.81
CA TRP A 137 8.17 -12.05 -8.86
C TRP A 137 7.09 -10.98 -8.62
N TYR A 138 5.91 -11.38 -8.14
CA TYR A 138 4.81 -10.47 -7.84
C TYR A 138 5.10 -9.65 -6.57
N LYS A 139 5.74 -10.27 -5.56
CA LYS A 139 6.24 -9.54 -4.38
C LYS A 139 7.32 -8.52 -4.78
N THR A 140 8.16 -8.84 -5.76
CA THR A 140 9.15 -7.93 -6.34
C THR A 140 8.49 -6.77 -7.07
N LEU A 141 7.44 -7.00 -7.88
CA LEU A 141 6.65 -5.90 -8.48
C LEU A 141 6.11 -4.94 -7.41
N ARG A 142 5.59 -5.45 -6.28
CA ARG A 142 5.16 -4.59 -5.17
C ARG A 142 6.31 -3.72 -4.63
N LEU A 143 7.53 -4.27 -4.54
CA LEU A 143 8.70 -3.50 -4.12
C LEU A 143 9.05 -2.40 -5.14
N ILE A 144 8.99 -2.71 -6.44
CA ILE A 144 9.18 -1.72 -7.51
C ILE A 144 8.16 -0.59 -7.35
N HIS A 145 6.86 -0.92 -7.22
CA HIS A 145 5.79 0.05 -7.04
C HIS A 145 6.06 0.97 -5.84
N ARG A 146 6.39 0.37 -4.68
CA ARG A 146 6.70 1.11 -3.47
C ARG A 146 7.93 2.01 -3.64
N CYS A 147 8.97 1.54 -4.32
CA CYS A 147 10.16 2.33 -4.62
C CYS A 147 9.79 3.57 -5.45
N CYS A 148 9.00 3.40 -6.51
CA CYS A 148 8.48 4.50 -7.32
C CYS A 148 7.74 5.54 -6.47
N LEU A 149 6.79 5.12 -5.60
CA LEU A 149 6.06 6.03 -4.73
C LEU A 149 6.97 6.80 -3.76
N LYS A 150 7.93 6.11 -3.11
CA LYS A 150 8.87 6.77 -2.18
C LYS A 150 9.78 7.75 -2.92
N TYR A 151 10.27 7.40 -4.11
CA TYR A 151 11.06 8.31 -4.95
C TYR A 151 10.25 9.56 -5.33
N LEU A 152 9.03 9.37 -5.86
CA LEU A 152 8.18 10.47 -6.35
C LEU A 152 7.71 11.43 -5.24
N THR A 153 7.67 10.94 -3.99
CA THR A 153 7.37 11.74 -2.79
C THR A 153 8.62 12.30 -2.10
N GLY A 154 9.80 12.19 -2.72
CA GLY A 154 11.05 12.77 -2.23
C GLY A 154 11.72 12.01 -1.09
N LYS A 155 11.27 10.80 -0.77
CA LYS A 155 11.86 9.92 0.25
C LYS A 155 13.00 9.08 -0.35
N ILE A 156 14.04 9.76 -0.84
CA ILE A 156 15.11 9.18 -1.66
C ILE A 156 15.88 8.07 -0.93
N GLU A 157 16.22 8.23 0.35
CA GLU A 157 16.92 7.20 1.13
C GLU A 157 16.10 5.90 1.24
N ASN A 158 14.78 6.02 1.45
CA ASN A 158 13.89 4.86 1.49
C ASN A 158 13.79 4.19 0.11
N ALA A 159 13.81 4.99 -0.97
CA ALA A 159 13.78 4.47 -2.32
C ALA A 159 15.08 3.71 -2.68
N ASP A 160 16.26 4.20 -2.27
CA ASP A 160 17.55 3.51 -2.44
C ASP A 160 17.61 2.18 -1.66
N GLY A 161 17.05 2.14 -0.45
CA GLY A 161 16.89 0.89 0.30
C GLY A 161 16.05 -0.13 -0.47
N LEU A 162 14.92 0.31 -1.03
CA LEU A 162 14.02 -0.55 -1.82
C LEU A 162 14.63 -0.97 -3.16
N GLU A 163 15.41 -0.12 -3.82
CA GLU A 163 16.09 -0.46 -5.08
C GLU A 163 16.97 -1.71 -4.93
N ARG A 164 17.71 -1.79 -3.81
CA ARG A 164 18.54 -2.96 -3.50
C ARG A 164 17.71 -4.23 -3.33
N GLU A 165 16.62 -4.16 -2.57
CA GLU A 165 15.70 -5.28 -2.41
C GLU A 165 15.06 -5.71 -3.74
N VAL A 166 14.75 -4.76 -4.63
CA VAL A 166 14.25 -5.03 -5.98
C VAL A 166 15.29 -5.79 -6.81
N ALA A 167 16.55 -5.34 -6.81
CA ALA A 167 17.62 -6.00 -7.57
C ALA A 167 17.84 -7.45 -7.10
N GLU A 168 17.86 -7.68 -5.79
CA GLU A 168 17.92 -9.03 -5.20
C GLU A 168 16.71 -9.87 -5.62
N GLY A 169 15.51 -9.29 -5.58
CA GLY A 169 14.28 -9.96 -5.99
C GLY A 169 14.29 -10.37 -7.47
N VAL A 170 14.76 -9.49 -8.37
CA VAL A 170 14.89 -9.79 -9.80
C VAL A 170 15.91 -10.90 -10.04
N GLU A 171 17.07 -10.87 -9.38
CA GLU A 171 18.06 -11.94 -9.49
C GLU A 171 17.49 -13.29 -9.04
N GLN A 172 16.76 -13.31 -7.93
CA GLN A 172 16.16 -14.55 -7.41
C GLN A 172 15.04 -15.11 -8.28
N CYS A 173 14.20 -14.26 -8.87
CA CYS A 173 13.05 -14.74 -9.66
C CYS A 173 13.33 -14.90 -11.16
N CYS A 174 14.26 -14.11 -11.72
CA CYS A 174 14.57 -14.12 -13.16
C CYS A 174 15.96 -14.71 -13.46
N GLY A 175 16.83 -14.88 -12.46
CA GLY A 175 18.23 -15.27 -12.66
C GLY A 175 19.09 -14.17 -13.30
N ILE A 176 18.59 -12.92 -13.31
CA ILE A 176 19.25 -11.78 -13.95
C ILE A 176 19.76 -10.81 -12.90
N ARG A 177 21.05 -10.51 -12.95
CA ARG A 177 21.67 -9.49 -12.11
C ARG A 177 21.59 -8.12 -12.80
N LEU A 178 20.76 -7.23 -12.24
CA LEU A 178 20.62 -5.87 -12.73
C LEU A 178 21.89 -5.04 -12.49
N GLN A 179 22.21 -4.16 -13.43
CA GLN A 179 23.28 -3.19 -13.26
C GLN A 179 22.82 -2.02 -12.38
N ARG A 180 23.72 -1.52 -11.53
CA ARG A 180 23.40 -0.37 -10.68
C ARG A 180 23.32 0.90 -11.52
N GLN A 181 22.21 1.63 -11.39
CA GLN A 181 21.97 2.89 -12.09
C GLN A 181 21.07 3.81 -11.26
N ALA A 182 20.58 4.90 -11.84
CA ALA A 182 19.64 5.78 -11.15
C ALA A 182 18.29 5.09 -10.95
N ILE A 183 17.67 5.27 -9.78
CA ILE A 183 16.40 4.65 -9.36
C ILE A 183 15.33 4.62 -10.48
N PRO A 184 15.03 5.73 -11.21
CA PRO A 184 14.08 5.69 -12.32
C PRO A 184 14.39 4.64 -13.38
N LYS A 185 15.64 4.56 -13.82
CA LYS A 185 16.06 3.57 -14.82
C LYS A 185 16.03 2.16 -14.24
N SER A 186 16.52 1.98 -13.00
CA SER A 186 16.53 0.70 -12.30
C SER A 186 15.12 0.10 -12.17
N MET A 187 14.13 0.90 -11.79
CA MET A 187 12.76 0.42 -11.61
C MET A 187 12.10 0.03 -12.94
N ILE A 188 12.34 0.79 -14.01
CA ILE A 188 11.81 0.49 -15.34
C ILE A 188 12.46 -0.79 -15.89
N GLU A 189 13.79 -0.93 -15.77
CA GLU A 189 14.50 -2.13 -16.22
C GLU A 189 14.06 -3.37 -15.43
N ALA A 190 13.96 -3.25 -14.10
CA ALA A 190 13.47 -4.32 -13.24
C ALA A 190 12.05 -4.76 -13.62
N PHE A 191 11.15 -3.80 -13.85
CA PHE A 191 9.77 -4.10 -14.25
C PHE A 191 9.72 -4.80 -15.61
N ASN A 192 10.42 -4.27 -16.62
CA ASN A 192 10.44 -4.85 -17.95
C ASN A 192 11.02 -6.27 -17.95
N THR A 193 12.05 -6.51 -17.14
CA THR A 193 12.63 -7.85 -16.96
C THR A 193 11.60 -8.83 -16.41
N ILE A 194 10.84 -8.42 -15.38
CA ILE A 194 9.78 -9.26 -14.82
C ILE A 194 8.63 -9.46 -15.82
N ASP A 195 8.22 -8.41 -16.54
CA ASP A 195 7.15 -8.49 -17.56
C ASP A 195 7.51 -9.44 -18.70
N GLU A 196 8.75 -9.40 -19.18
CA GLU A 196 9.24 -10.30 -20.22
C GLU A 196 9.21 -11.78 -19.76
N TYR A 197 9.63 -12.05 -18.52
CA TYR A 197 9.70 -13.42 -17.98
C TYR A 197 8.34 -13.99 -17.58
N PHE A 198 7.46 -13.16 -17.02
CA PHE A 198 6.23 -13.64 -16.36
C PHE A 198 4.95 -13.17 -17.05
N SER A 199 5.03 -12.35 -18.11
CA SER A 199 3.88 -11.79 -18.82
C SER A 199 2.91 -11.11 -17.86
N VAL A 200 3.33 -9.99 -17.27
CA VAL A 200 2.58 -9.27 -16.25
C VAL A 200 1.22 -8.84 -16.81
N GLU A 201 0.18 -8.96 -15.98
CA GLU A 201 -1.19 -8.64 -16.39
C GLU A 201 -1.32 -7.17 -16.81
N VAL A 202 -2.20 -6.90 -17.79
CA VAL A 202 -2.43 -5.55 -18.34
C VAL A 202 -2.79 -4.55 -17.24
N ILE A 203 -3.65 -4.94 -16.30
CA ILE A 203 -4.09 -4.09 -15.19
C ILE A 203 -2.93 -3.65 -14.28
N ILE A 204 -1.90 -4.49 -14.13
CA ILE A 204 -0.69 -4.14 -13.37
C ILE A 204 0.18 -3.22 -14.21
N ARG A 205 0.36 -3.47 -15.52
CA ARG A 205 1.11 -2.55 -16.39
C ARG A 205 0.53 -1.14 -16.36
N GLU A 206 -0.78 -1.01 -16.50
CA GLU A 206 -1.50 0.26 -16.43
C GLU A 206 -1.31 0.99 -15.09
N LEU A 207 -1.13 0.26 -13.97
CA LEU A 207 -0.81 0.85 -12.67
C LEU A 207 0.58 1.52 -12.67
N PHE A 208 1.57 0.95 -13.36
CA PHE A 208 2.95 1.44 -13.36
C PHE A 208 3.23 2.54 -14.39
N GLU A 209 2.54 2.53 -15.53
CA GLU A 209 2.71 3.52 -16.60
C GLU A 209 2.76 4.98 -16.11
N PRO A 210 1.78 5.48 -15.32
CA PRO A 210 1.82 6.86 -14.85
C PRO A 210 3.01 7.13 -13.91
N LEU A 211 3.42 6.15 -13.10
CA LEU A 211 4.57 6.28 -12.21
C LEU A 211 5.88 6.40 -13.01
N PHE A 212 6.07 5.53 -14.00
CA PHE A 212 7.27 5.57 -14.85
C PHE A 212 7.34 6.83 -15.70
N LYS A 213 6.20 7.33 -16.17
CA LYS A 213 6.15 8.61 -16.86
C LYS A 213 6.64 9.74 -15.95
N GLU A 214 6.08 9.88 -14.77
CA GLU A 214 6.46 10.92 -13.81
C GLU A 214 7.93 10.79 -13.37
N MET A 215 8.42 9.57 -13.13
CA MET A 215 9.81 9.34 -12.74
C MET A 215 10.79 9.79 -13.83
N LYS A 216 10.46 9.62 -15.12
CA LYS A 216 11.29 10.10 -16.23
C LYS A 216 11.32 11.63 -16.31
N GLU A 217 10.23 12.29 -15.95
CA GLU A 217 10.14 13.75 -15.96
C GLU A 217 10.90 14.41 -14.80
N LYS A 218 11.10 13.69 -13.68
CA LYS A 218 11.85 14.15 -12.51
C LYS A 218 13.34 13.75 -12.48
N ALA A 219 13.76 12.83 -13.35
CA ALA A 219 15.13 12.28 -13.40
C ALA A 219 16.10 13.23 -14.11
#